data_AF-A0A3M7AVN1-F1
#
_entry.id   AF-A0A3M7AVN1-F1
#
_cell.length_a   1.000
_cell.length_b   1.000
_cell.length_c   1.000
_cell.angle_alpha   90.00
_cell.angle_beta   90.00
_cell.angle_gamma   90.00
#
_symmetry.space_group_name_H-M   'P 1'
#
loop_
_entity.id
_entity.type
_entity.pdbx_description
1 polymer ?
#
loop_
_entity_poly.entity_id
_entity_poly.type
_entity_poly.pdbx_seq_one_letter_code
_entity_poly.pdbx_strand_id
1 'polypeptide(L)'
;MMTLEQRQAWAEYFVQNGINFRFFSAELAKELNEAKGNAFDGLEDEAEESEEDTDSESADSEVEEELEAQGEKLARETKKVDLQDEKDADEQWVDEEKVGAEAELDGVPLPVAEQTRILTTDDLEALFLKHSPAAPEGAEASEVPRRKTSIGLVGYPNVGKSSTINALLGAKKVSVSATPGKTKHFQTIHLSDRVILCDCPGLVFPNFATTKAELVCNGVLPIDQLREYTGPAALVAQRIPQAFLEAIYGMKIQMRPIEEGGTGFPTGEEVLKAYARARGFSTQGLGQPDQSRAARHILKDYVKRKLLFCHPPPQEPPIDAHHFNRDLYD
;
A
#
# COMPACT_ATOMS: atom_id res chain seq x y z
N MET A 1 10.12 0.17 8.85
CA MET A 1 10.12 -1.12 8.11
C MET A 1 10.01 -2.25 9.13
N MET A 2 9.51 -3.44 8.77
CA MET A 2 9.55 -4.60 9.68
C MET A 2 10.98 -4.91 10.13
N THR A 3 11.15 -5.32 11.39
CA THR A 3 12.46 -5.77 11.91
C THR A 3 12.83 -7.15 11.37
N LEU A 4 14.07 -7.59 11.59
CA LEU A 4 14.52 -8.92 11.19
C LEU A 4 13.75 -10.03 11.91
N GLU A 5 13.51 -9.87 13.22
CA GLU A 5 12.72 -10.81 14.02
C GLU A 5 11.27 -10.91 13.52
N GLN A 6 10.66 -9.76 13.21
CA GLN A 6 9.31 -9.73 12.63
C GLN A 6 9.24 -10.44 11.28
N ARG A 7 10.26 -10.27 10.42
CA ARG A 7 10.33 -10.99 9.14
C ARG A 7 10.55 -12.49 9.33
N GLN A 8 11.33 -12.91 10.33
CA GLN A 8 11.51 -14.33 10.65
C GLN A 8 10.20 -14.97 11.07
N ALA A 9 9.44 -14.35 11.98
CA ALA A 9 8.15 -14.86 12.43
C ALA A 9 7.15 -15.02 11.26
N TRP A 10 7.11 -14.06 10.33
CA TRP A 10 6.27 -14.16 9.13
C TRP A 10 6.78 -15.21 8.13
N ALA A 11 8.10 -15.32 7.95
CA ALA A 11 8.70 -16.34 7.10
C ALA A 11 8.36 -17.76 7.58
N GLU A 12 8.49 -18.02 8.88
CA GLU A 12 8.11 -19.29 9.49
C GLU A 12 6.63 -19.61 9.25
N TYR A 13 5.74 -18.63 9.44
CA TYR A 13 4.32 -18.80 9.17
C TYR A 13 4.04 -19.15 7.70
N PHE A 14 4.66 -18.44 6.74
CA PHE A 14 4.45 -18.73 5.33
C PHE A 14 4.97 -20.11 4.92
N VAL A 15 6.13 -20.53 5.43
CA VAL A 15 6.68 -21.87 5.19
C VAL A 15 5.75 -22.94 5.74
N GLN A 16 5.25 -22.79 6.97
CA GLN A 16 4.33 -23.75 7.58
C GLN A 16 3.02 -23.91 6.80
N ASN A 17 2.55 -22.84 6.15
CA ASN A 17 1.33 -22.86 5.34
C ASN A 17 1.60 -23.19 3.86
N GLY A 18 2.83 -23.51 3.46
CA GLY A 18 3.19 -23.80 2.07
C GLY A 18 3.00 -22.62 1.13
N ILE A 19 3.08 -21.39 1.65
CA ILE A 19 2.91 -20.15 0.87
C ILE A 19 4.27 -19.72 0.33
N ASN A 20 4.36 -19.52 -0.98
CA ASN A 20 5.56 -18.94 -1.61
C ASN A 20 5.62 -17.44 -1.34
N PHE A 21 6.72 -16.96 -0.75
CA PHE A 21 6.90 -15.56 -0.40
C PHE A 21 8.32 -15.06 -0.68
N ARG A 22 8.42 -13.74 -0.87
CA ARG A 22 9.67 -12.97 -0.89
C ARG A 22 9.43 -11.60 -0.28
N PHE A 23 10.41 -11.07 0.44
CA PHE A 23 10.35 -9.70 0.95
C PHE A 23 11.00 -8.74 -0.05
N PHE A 24 10.29 -7.67 -0.40
CA PHE A 24 10.78 -6.62 -1.28
C PHE A 24 10.37 -5.25 -0.72
N SER A 25 11.25 -4.26 -0.85
CA SER A 25 10.95 -2.88 -0.44
C SER A 25 11.17 -1.93 -1.61
N ALA A 26 10.08 -1.35 -2.10
CA ALA A 26 10.11 -0.34 -3.16
C ALA A 26 10.83 0.95 -2.72
N GLU A 27 10.78 1.29 -1.43
CA GLU A 27 11.43 2.48 -0.86
C GLU A 27 12.96 2.33 -0.86
N LEU A 28 13.48 1.20 -0.37
CA LEU A 28 14.92 0.92 -0.43
C LEU A 28 15.43 0.80 -1.87
N ALA A 29 14.63 0.19 -2.74
CA ALA A 29 14.96 0.11 -4.17
C ALA A 29 15.01 1.50 -4.83
N LYS A 30 14.09 2.40 -4.47
CA LYS A 30 14.10 3.79 -4.94
C LYS A 30 15.35 4.52 -4.46
N GLU A 31 15.68 4.46 -3.17
CA GLU A 31 16.89 5.08 -2.60
C GLU A 31 18.16 4.57 -3.29
N LEU A 32 18.26 3.27 -3.55
CA LEU A 32 19.38 2.67 -4.29
C LEU A 32 19.49 3.19 -5.72
N ASN A 33 18.36 3.35 -6.41
CA ASN A 33 18.35 3.87 -7.78
C ASN A 33 18.75 5.35 -7.84
N GLU A 34 18.27 6.16 -6.88
CA GLU A 34 18.67 7.57 -6.73
C GLU A 34 20.16 7.69 -6.43
N ALA A 35 20.68 6.86 -5.51
CA ALA A 35 22.10 6.83 -5.16
C ALA A 35 23.01 6.39 -6.33
N LYS A 36 22.51 5.54 -7.24
CA LYS A 36 23.22 5.10 -8.45
C LYS A 36 23.29 6.18 -9.54
N GLY A 37 22.74 7.37 -9.32
CA GLY A 37 22.80 8.47 -10.28
C GLY A 37 21.81 8.34 -11.44
N ASN A 38 20.87 7.39 -11.36
CA ASN A 38 19.63 7.46 -12.14
C ASN A 38 18.77 8.56 -11.50
N ALA A 39 19.21 9.81 -11.67
CA ALA A 39 18.61 10.97 -11.04
C ALA A 39 17.13 11.03 -11.42
N PHE A 40 16.30 10.78 -10.41
CA PHE A 40 14.91 11.19 -10.37
C PHE A 40 14.89 12.69 -10.65
N ASP A 41 14.40 13.11 -11.82
CA ASP A 41 14.13 14.51 -12.10
C ASP A 41 13.03 14.95 -11.13
N GLY A 42 13.46 15.65 -10.09
CA GLY A 42 12.66 16.04 -8.96
C GLY A 42 11.60 17.05 -9.39
N LEU A 43 10.36 16.57 -9.50
CA LEU A 43 9.23 17.37 -9.07
C LEU A 43 8.94 16.93 -7.64
N GLU A 44 9.41 17.78 -6.73
CA GLU A 44 9.17 17.76 -5.30
C GLU A 44 7.68 17.51 -5.01
N ASP A 45 7.43 16.66 -4.01
CA ASP A 45 6.13 16.58 -3.31
C ASP A 45 5.95 17.83 -2.41
N GLU A 46 6.23 19.05 -2.92
CA GLU A 46 5.98 20.33 -2.25
C GLU A 46 4.60 20.89 -2.60
N ALA A 47 3.55 20.17 -2.20
CA ALA A 47 2.20 20.72 -2.17
C ALA A 47 1.41 20.17 -0.98
N GLU A 48 1.95 20.29 0.25
CA GLU A 48 1.16 20.15 1.48
C GLU A 48 1.56 21.17 2.58
N GLU A 49 2.13 22.34 2.24
CA GLU A 49 2.27 23.45 3.20
C GLU A 49 1.80 24.79 2.62
N SER A 50 0.55 25.14 2.92
CA SER A 50 -0.04 26.47 3.14
C SER A 50 -1.47 26.58 2.60
N GLU A 51 -2.43 25.99 3.32
CA GLU A 51 -3.81 26.52 3.29
C GLU A 51 -3.97 27.39 4.55
N GLU A 52 -3.57 28.66 4.42
CA GLU A 52 -4.12 29.71 5.26
C GLU A 52 -5.56 29.98 4.81
N ASP A 53 -6.47 29.86 5.77
CA ASP A 53 -7.89 30.19 5.67
C ASP A 53 -8.15 31.51 4.93
N THR A 54 -8.84 31.46 3.80
CA THR A 54 -9.69 32.57 3.36
C THR A 54 -10.96 32.03 2.69
N ASP A 55 -12.06 32.12 3.42
CA ASP A 55 -13.44 31.95 2.93
C ASP A 55 -13.73 32.90 1.77
N SER A 56 -14.12 32.36 0.61
CA SER A 56 -15.13 32.99 -0.24
C SER A 56 -15.87 31.96 -1.07
N GLU A 57 -17.09 31.64 -0.64
CA GLU A 57 -18.07 30.89 -1.42
C GLU A 57 -18.43 31.63 -2.72
N SER A 58 -18.80 30.84 -3.75
CA SER A 58 -19.42 31.19 -5.04
C SER A 58 -18.50 31.37 -6.27
N ALA A 59 -17.88 30.28 -6.74
CA ALA A 59 -17.44 30.16 -8.15
C ALA A 59 -17.29 28.72 -8.70
N ASP A 60 -17.46 27.65 -7.90
CA ASP A 60 -17.07 26.29 -8.31
C ASP A 60 -18.07 25.52 -9.20
N SER A 61 -19.26 26.06 -9.48
CA SER A 61 -20.26 25.30 -10.27
C SER A 61 -20.03 25.33 -11.78
N GLU A 62 -19.22 26.27 -12.30
CA GLU A 62 -19.02 26.41 -13.76
C GLU A 62 -17.80 25.62 -14.27
N VAL A 63 -16.87 25.25 -13.39
CA VAL A 63 -15.65 24.50 -13.77
C VAL A 63 -15.91 22.98 -13.85
N GLU A 64 -16.86 22.47 -13.06
CA GLU A 64 -17.23 21.04 -13.09
C GLU A 64 -17.97 20.64 -14.38
N GLU A 65 -18.84 21.50 -14.93
CA GLU A 65 -19.57 21.21 -16.18
C GLU A 65 -18.63 21.19 -17.41
N GLU A 66 -17.59 22.02 -17.45
CA GLU A 66 -16.64 22.04 -18.58
C GLU A 66 -15.71 20.80 -18.59
N LEU A 67 -15.37 20.25 -17.42
CA LEU A 67 -14.54 19.04 -17.30
C LEU A 67 -15.31 17.77 -17.67
N GLU A 68 -16.60 17.71 -17.33
CA GLU A 68 -17.45 16.57 -17.67
C GLU A 68 -17.73 16.50 -19.19
N ALA A 69 -17.95 17.66 -19.82
CA ALA A 69 -18.13 17.77 -21.28
C ALA A 69 -16.86 17.39 -22.08
N GLN A 70 -15.67 17.72 -21.57
CA GLN A 70 -14.40 17.30 -22.19
C GLN A 70 -14.14 15.79 -22.04
N GLY A 71 -14.52 15.21 -20.89
CA GLY A 71 -14.43 13.77 -20.64
C GLY A 71 -15.30 12.93 -21.59
N GLU A 72 -16.54 13.37 -21.85
CA GLU A 72 -17.43 12.69 -22.79
C GLU A 72 -16.96 12.77 -24.25
N LYS A 73 -16.32 13.89 -24.63
CA LYS A 73 -15.80 14.09 -25.99
C LYS A 73 -14.58 13.21 -26.25
N LEU A 74 -13.69 13.08 -25.27
CA LEU A 74 -12.52 12.19 -25.32
C LEU A 74 -12.92 10.70 -25.32
N ALA A 75 -14.00 10.34 -24.59
CA ALA A 75 -14.58 9.00 -24.58
C ALA A 75 -15.27 8.62 -25.91
N ARG A 76 -15.77 9.61 -26.67
CA ARG A 76 -16.29 9.40 -28.03
C ARG A 76 -15.19 9.28 -29.08
N GLU A 77 -14.07 9.97 -28.90
CA GLU A 77 -12.91 9.85 -29.81
C GLU A 77 -12.18 8.52 -29.63
N THR A 78 -12.12 7.98 -28.41
CA THR A 78 -11.56 6.63 -28.16
C THR A 78 -12.43 5.49 -28.69
N LYS A 79 -13.75 5.69 -28.86
CA LYS A 79 -14.63 4.72 -29.53
C LYS A 79 -14.47 4.65 -31.05
N LYS A 80 -13.68 5.54 -31.68
CA LYS A 80 -13.45 5.54 -33.14
C LYS A 80 -12.14 4.90 -33.58
N VAL A 81 -11.30 4.45 -32.64
CA VAL A 81 -9.96 3.91 -32.95
C VAL A 81 -9.87 2.38 -32.78
N ASP A 82 -10.89 1.72 -32.25
CA ASP A 82 -11.01 0.26 -32.32
C ASP A 82 -11.72 -0.16 -33.62
N LEU A 83 -10.93 -0.45 -34.66
CA LEU A 83 -11.28 -1.35 -35.77
C LEU A 83 -10.08 -1.43 -36.73
N GLN A 84 -9.10 -2.27 -36.40
CA GLN A 84 -8.33 -3.12 -37.33
C GLN A 84 -7.19 -3.76 -36.54
N ASP A 85 -7.43 -4.98 -36.05
CA ASP A 85 -6.59 -6.13 -36.38
C ASP A 85 -7.37 -7.41 -36.06
N GLU A 86 -7.73 -8.11 -37.14
CA GLU A 86 -8.41 -9.41 -37.12
C GLU A 86 -7.45 -10.53 -36.69
N LYS A 87 -8.03 -11.51 -35.99
CA LYS A 87 -7.81 -12.96 -36.10
C LYS A 87 -6.36 -13.49 -36.09
N ASP A 88 -5.99 -14.13 -34.97
CA ASP A 88 -5.78 -15.58 -34.88
C ASP A 88 -4.86 -15.90 -33.69
N ALA A 89 -5.41 -16.61 -32.71
CA ALA A 89 -4.77 -17.72 -31.99
C ALA A 89 -5.62 -18.08 -30.78
N ASP A 90 -6.06 -19.34 -30.73
CA ASP A 90 -6.63 -19.98 -29.55
C ASP A 90 -5.70 -19.79 -28.33
N GLU A 91 -6.02 -18.85 -27.46
CA GLU A 91 -5.46 -18.84 -26.11
C GLU A 91 -6.28 -19.80 -25.27
N GLN A 92 -5.75 -21.01 -25.10
CA GLN A 92 -6.19 -21.95 -24.10
C GLN A 92 -5.94 -21.31 -22.71
N TRP A 93 -7.02 -20.80 -22.11
CA TRP A 93 -7.04 -20.49 -20.69
C TRP A 93 -6.89 -21.83 -19.95
N VAL A 94 -5.82 -21.98 -19.17
CA VAL A 94 -5.65 -23.16 -18.32
C VAL A 94 -6.55 -22.95 -17.11
N ASP A 95 -7.58 -23.80 -16.99
CA ASP A 95 -8.54 -23.81 -15.90
C ASP A 95 -7.86 -23.89 -14.52
N GLU A 96 -8.51 -23.26 -13.52
CA GLU A 96 -8.17 -23.17 -12.10
C GLU A 96 -8.15 -24.49 -11.30
N GLU A 97 -7.96 -25.65 -11.96
CA GLU A 97 -7.81 -26.94 -11.27
C GLU A 97 -6.37 -27.44 -11.32
N LYS A 98 -5.68 -27.30 -10.19
CA LYS A 98 -4.33 -27.82 -9.90
C LYS A 98 -3.27 -27.34 -10.89
N VAL A 99 -2.73 -26.14 -10.63
CA VAL A 99 -1.29 -25.95 -10.86
C VAL A 99 -0.59 -26.99 -10.00
N GLY A 100 -0.23 -28.10 -10.64
CA GLY A 100 0.47 -29.21 -10.04
C GLY A 100 1.64 -28.69 -9.22
N ALA A 101 1.68 -29.14 -7.97
CA ALA A 101 2.79 -29.05 -7.06
C ALA A 101 4.00 -29.86 -7.60
N GLU A 102 4.52 -29.49 -8.77
CA GLU A 102 5.65 -30.14 -9.44
C GLU A 102 6.62 -29.13 -10.07
N ALA A 103 6.72 -27.93 -9.49
CA ALA A 103 8.01 -27.23 -9.51
C ALA A 103 8.74 -27.70 -8.25
N GLU A 104 9.41 -28.85 -8.37
CA GLU A 104 10.40 -29.31 -7.41
C GLU A 104 11.37 -28.15 -7.13
N LEU A 105 11.19 -27.52 -5.98
CA LEU A 105 12.31 -27.13 -5.17
C LEU A 105 13.17 -28.38 -5.05
N ASP A 106 14.44 -28.30 -5.46
CA ASP A 106 15.48 -29.03 -4.72
C ASP A 106 15.10 -28.90 -3.25
N GLY A 107 14.71 -30.02 -2.63
CA GLY A 107 13.89 -30.12 -1.42
C GLY A 107 14.54 -29.61 -0.13
N VAL A 108 15.24 -28.49 -0.21
CA VAL A 108 15.87 -27.78 0.88
C VAL A 108 15.21 -26.40 0.93
N PRO A 109 14.39 -26.13 1.97
CA PRO A 109 14.00 -24.76 2.27
C PRO A 109 15.28 -23.91 2.30
N LEU A 110 15.31 -22.82 1.51
CA LEU A 110 16.44 -21.89 1.54
C LEU A 110 16.76 -21.51 3.00
N PRO A 111 18.02 -21.24 3.38
CA PRO A 111 18.33 -20.83 4.74
C PRO A 111 17.45 -19.66 5.20
N VAL A 112 17.02 -19.64 6.47
CA VAL A 112 16.15 -18.58 7.04
C VAL A 112 16.68 -17.17 6.74
N ALA A 113 18.01 -17.02 6.70
CA ALA A 113 18.68 -15.78 6.32
C ALA A 113 18.39 -15.31 4.87
N GLU A 114 18.31 -16.24 3.90
CA GLU A 114 17.94 -15.92 2.53
C GLU A 114 16.44 -15.69 2.35
N GLN A 115 15.61 -16.39 3.13
CA GLN A 115 14.15 -16.21 3.08
C GLN A 115 13.69 -14.86 3.64
N THR A 116 14.41 -14.33 4.63
CA THR A 116 14.08 -13.07 5.33
C THR A 116 14.82 -11.86 4.78
N ARG A 117 15.72 -12.07 3.80
CA ARG A 117 16.44 -11.01 3.10
C ARG A 117 15.47 -10.22 2.23
N ILE A 118 15.64 -8.90 2.24
CA ILE A 118 14.93 -8.01 1.32
C ILE A 118 15.63 -8.08 -0.04
N LEU A 119 14.88 -8.47 -1.07
CA LEU A 119 15.38 -8.56 -2.43
C LEU A 119 15.67 -7.18 -3.01
N THR A 120 16.72 -7.11 -3.82
CA THR A 120 17.00 -5.94 -4.67
C THR A 120 16.15 -6.01 -5.95
N THR A 121 16.16 -4.93 -6.73
CA THR A 121 15.53 -4.88 -8.07
C THR A 121 16.05 -6.00 -8.97
N ASP A 122 17.38 -6.16 -8.99
CA ASP A 122 18.08 -7.10 -9.87
C ASP A 122 17.77 -8.55 -9.47
N ASP A 123 17.71 -8.83 -8.16
CA ASP A 123 17.31 -10.14 -7.63
C ASP A 123 15.87 -10.49 -8.01
N LEU A 124 14.97 -9.50 -7.99
CA LEU A 124 13.55 -9.70 -8.31
C LEU A 124 13.35 -9.94 -9.82
N GLU A 125 14.07 -9.23 -10.67
CA GLU A 125 14.08 -9.48 -12.12
C GLU A 125 14.62 -10.88 -12.47
N ALA A 126 15.72 -11.29 -11.84
CA ALA A 126 16.27 -12.63 -12.02
C ALA A 126 15.25 -13.72 -11.60
N LEU A 127 14.50 -13.49 -10.53
CA LEU A 127 13.45 -14.40 -10.07
C LEU A 127 12.31 -14.50 -11.08
N PHE A 128 11.86 -13.39 -11.65
CA PHE A 128 10.85 -13.38 -12.72
C PHE A 128 11.31 -14.14 -13.96
N LEU A 129 12.57 -14.00 -14.35
CA LEU A 129 13.14 -14.73 -15.48
C LEU A 129 13.28 -16.23 -15.20
N LYS A 130 13.59 -16.62 -13.95
CA LYS A 130 13.69 -18.04 -13.56
C LYS A 130 12.35 -18.76 -13.59
N HIS A 131 11.27 -18.08 -13.20
CA HIS A 131 9.92 -18.65 -13.18
C HIS A 131 9.12 -18.41 -14.46
N SER A 132 9.70 -17.70 -15.43
CA SER A 132 9.13 -17.58 -16.75
C SER A 132 9.05 -18.97 -17.39
N PRO A 133 7.89 -19.40 -17.92
CA PRO A 133 7.81 -20.64 -18.68
C PRO A 133 8.83 -20.55 -19.83
N ALA A 134 9.72 -21.54 -19.91
CA ALA A 134 10.65 -21.63 -21.02
C ALA A 134 9.84 -21.79 -22.32
N ALA A 135 10.26 -21.11 -23.39
CA ALA A 135 9.72 -21.38 -24.71
C ALA A 135 9.84 -22.89 -24.98
N PRO A 136 8.81 -23.55 -25.55
CA PRO A 136 8.85 -24.99 -25.79
C PRO A 136 10.13 -25.35 -26.55
N GLU A 137 10.94 -26.23 -25.94
CA GLU A 137 12.15 -26.78 -26.55
C GLU A 137 11.76 -27.53 -27.83
N GLY A 138 11.97 -26.89 -28.98
CA GLY A 138 11.59 -27.42 -30.29
C GLY A 138 11.25 -26.38 -31.35
N ALA A 139 11.06 -25.11 -30.99
CA ALA A 139 10.90 -24.04 -31.97
C ALA A 139 12.28 -23.60 -32.52
N GLU A 140 12.86 -24.40 -33.42
CA GLU A 140 13.93 -23.91 -34.29
C GLU A 140 13.44 -22.69 -35.08
N ALA A 141 14.20 -21.60 -34.99
CA ALA A 141 14.35 -20.53 -35.98
C ALA A 141 13.17 -20.24 -36.93
N SER A 142 11.95 -20.10 -36.41
CA SER A 142 10.87 -19.42 -37.13
C SER A 142 10.70 -18.02 -36.54
N GLU A 143 10.43 -17.04 -37.41
CA GLU A 143 10.28 -15.60 -37.12
C GLU A 143 9.06 -15.27 -36.22
N VAL A 144 8.70 -16.16 -35.30
CA VAL A 144 7.69 -15.90 -34.28
C VAL A 144 8.36 -15.08 -33.17
N PRO A 145 7.89 -13.85 -32.89
CA PRO A 145 8.46 -13.06 -31.81
C PRO A 145 8.39 -13.88 -30.53
N ARG A 146 9.54 -14.03 -29.83
CA ARG A 146 9.59 -14.68 -28.52
C ARG A 146 8.49 -14.09 -27.65
N ARG A 147 7.52 -14.91 -27.26
CA ARG A 147 6.38 -14.48 -26.44
C ARG A 147 6.95 -13.88 -25.15
N LYS A 148 6.67 -12.59 -24.93
CA LYS A 148 7.12 -11.89 -23.73
C LYS A 148 6.32 -12.42 -22.53
N THR A 149 6.98 -12.57 -21.39
CA THR A 149 6.36 -13.03 -20.16
C THR A 149 5.62 -11.87 -19.51
N SER A 150 4.30 -11.99 -19.38
CA SER A 150 3.46 -11.01 -18.70
C SER A 150 3.31 -11.37 -17.22
N ILE A 151 3.54 -10.39 -16.35
CA ILE A 151 3.47 -10.53 -14.89
C ILE A 151 2.52 -9.48 -14.35
N GLY A 152 1.39 -9.92 -13.78
CA GLY A 152 0.41 -9.03 -13.16
C GLY A 152 0.67 -8.82 -11.68
N LEU A 153 0.62 -7.56 -11.22
CA LEU A 153 0.63 -7.23 -9.80
C LEU A 153 -0.80 -7.03 -9.30
N VAL A 154 -1.22 -7.86 -8.33
CA VAL A 154 -2.58 -7.84 -7.76
C VAL A 154 -2.51 -7.59 -6.26
N GLY A 155 -3.47 -6.82 -5.74
CA GLY A 155 -3.59 -6.56 -4.30
C GLY A 155 -4.43 -5.32 -3.97
N TYR A 156 -4.63 -5.07 -2.68
CA TYR A 156 -5.39 -3.93 -2.17
C TYR A 156 -4.90 -2.57 -2.71
N PRO A 157 -5.75 -1.52 -2.69
CA PRO A 157 -5.29 -0.16 -2.90
C PRO A 157 -4.12 0.20 -1.95
N ASN A 158 -3.21 1.07 -2.39
CA ASN A 158 -2.12 1.63 -1.57
C ASN A 158 -1.07 0.66 -1.00
N VAL A 159 -1.10 -0.63 -1.35
CA VAL A 159 -0.04 -1.59 -0.93
C VAL A 159 1.31 -1.39 -1.65
N GLY A 160 1.40 -0.45 -2.59
CA GLY A 160 2.64 -0.11 -3.29
C GLY A 160 2.87 -0.83 -4.62
N LYS A 161 1.84 -1.36 -5.28
CA LYS A 161 1.94 -2.02 -6.61
C LYS A 161 2.65 -1.14 -7.66
N SER A 162 2.11 0.05 -7.91
CA SER A 162 2.68 1.01 -8.86
C SER A 162 4.03 1.56 -8.40
N SER A 163 4.27 1.64 -7.08
CA SER A 163 5.59 2.01 -6.54
C SER A 163 6.65 0.94 -6.80
N THR A 164 6.30 -0.35 -6.67
CA THR A 164 7.17 -1.48 -7.03
C THR A 164 7.51 -1.48 -8.51
N ILE A 165 6.54 -1.18 -9.38
CA ILE A 165 6.78 -1.05 -10.82
C ILE A 165 7.78 0.07 -11.12
N ASN A 166 7.59 1.26 -10.55
CA ASN A 166 8.52 2.38 -10.73
C ASN A 166 9.93 2.06 -10.19
N ALA A 167 10.01 1.37 -9.05
CA ALA A 167 11.27 0.94 -8.47
C ALA A 167 12.01 -0.07 -9.36
N LEU A 168 11.29 -1.00 -9.99
CA LEU A 168 11.84 -1.95 -10.95
C LEU A 168 12.31 -1.26 -12.24
N LEU A 169 11.54 -0.31 -12.77
CA LEU A 169 11.92 0.44 -13.97
C LEU A 169 13.06 1.42 -13.75
N GLY A 170 13.37 1.76 -12.49
CA GLY A 170 14.28 2.85 -12.15
C GLY A 170 13.80 4.23 -12.62
N ALA A 171 12.54 4.35 -13.04
CA ALA A 171 11.95 5.56 -13.61
C ALA A 171 10.47 5.70 -13.23
N LYS A 172 10.00 6.94 -13.06
CA LYS A 172 8.61 7.27 -12.72
C LYS A 172 7.71 7.16 -13.96
N LYS A 173 7.36 5.94 -14.36
CA LYS A 173 6.49 5.68 -15.53
C LYS A 173 5.02 5.66 -15.16
N VAL A 174 4.70 5.25 -13.93
CA VAL A 174 3.32 5.18 -13.41
C VAL A 174 3.13 6.24 -12.32
N SER A 175 2.00 6.93 -12.36
CA SER A 175 1.64 7.88 -11.29
C SER A 175 1.36 7.14 -9.97
N VAL A 176 1.96 7.59 -8.88
CA VAL A 176 1.72 7.08 -7.53
C VAL A 176 1.07 8.16 -6.67
N SER A 177 0.27 7.76 -5.67
CA SER A 177 -0.32 8.65 -4.67
C SER A 177 -0.59 7.86 -3.39
N ALA A 178 -0.60 8.53 -2.25
CA ALA A 178 -1.03 7.96 -0.97
C ALA A 178 -2.56 7.80 -0.88
N THR A 179 -3.31 8.50 -1.73
CA THR A 179 -4.78 8.43 -1.73
C THR A 179 -5.25 7.22 -2.54
N PRO A 180 -6.20 6.41 -1.99
CA PRO A 180 -6.74 5.27 -2.71
C PRO A 180 -7.36 5.66 -4.05
N GLY A 181 -7.33 4.74 -5.03
CA GLY A 181 -8.04 4.92 -6.30
C GLY A 181 -7.26 5.69 -7.38
N LYS A 182 -5.95 5.87 -7.23
CA LYS A 182 -5.12 6.51 -8.25
C LYS A 182 -5.01 5.68 -9.54
N THR A 183 -4.75 4.38 -9.43
CA THR A 183 -4.72 3.46 -10.58
C THR A 183 -6.14 2.96 -10.86
N LYS A 184 -6.81 3.53 -11.87
CA LYS A 184 -8.18 3.17 -12.26
C LYS A 184 -8.26 2.18 -13.42
N HIS A 185 -7.21 2.10 -14.24
CA HIS A 185 -7.20 1.30 -15.47
C HIS A 185 -6.06 0.29 -15.43
N PHE A 186 -6.29 -0.84 -16.09
CA PHE A 186 -5.24 -1.83 -16.33
C PHE A 186 -4.21 -1.25 -17.30
N GLN A 187 -2.93 -1.36 -16.97
CA GLN A 187 -1.84 -0.81 -17.78
C GLN A 187 -0.75 -1.85 -17.99
N THR A 188 -0.21 -1.89 -19.21
CA THR A 188 0.84 -2.83 -19.61
C THR A 188 2.15 -2.08 -19.82
N ILE A 189 3.20 -2.48 -19.12
CA ILE A 189 4.47 -1.78 -19.04
C ILE A 189 5.61 -2.72 -19.38
N HIS A 190 6.32 -2.43 -20.47
CA HIS A 190 7.52 -3.17 -20.83
C HIS A 190 8.66 -2.82 -19.87
N LEU A 191 9.17 -3.84 -19.15
CA LEU A 191 10.36 -3.75 -18.31
C LEU A 191 11.62 -4.08 -19.12
N SER A 192 11.55 -5.16 -19.92
CA SER A 192 12.64 -5.59 -20.80
C SER A 192 12.08 -6.21 -22.07
N ASP A 193 12.96 -6.58 -23.01
CA ASP A 193 12.56 -7.30 -24.23
C ASP A 193 11.91 -8.65 -23.94
N ARG A 194 12.05 -9.17 -22.72
CA ARG A 194 11.53 -10.47 -22.30
C ARG A 194 10.36 -10.38 -21.30
N VAL A 195 10.23 -9.27 -20.58
CA VAL A 195 9.27 -9.15 -19.46
C VAL A 195 8.36 -7.95 -19.63
N ILE A 196 7.07 -8.19 -19.43
CA ILE A 196 6.00 -7.20 -19.37
C ILE A 196 5.41 -7.22 -17.96
N LEU A 197 5.30 -6.05 -17.33
CA LEU A 197 4.59 -5.86 -16.07
C LEU A 197 3.19 -5.32 -16.35
N CYS A 198 2.19 -5.86 -15.67
CA CYS A 198 0.81 -5.39 -15.76
C CYS A 198 0.40 -4.78 -14.41
N ASP A 199 0.03 -3.50 -14.42
CA ASP A 199 -0.51 -2.80 -13.25
C ASP A 199 -2.04 -2.94 -13.24
N CYS A 200 -2.55 -3.57 -12.19
CA CYS A 200 -3.98 -3.76 -11.98
C CYS A 200 -4.52 -2.72 -10.99
N PRO A 201 -5.75 -2.23 -11.17
CA PRO A 201 -6.40 -1.39 -10.16
C PRO A 201 -6.47 -2.13 -8.82
N GLY A 202 -6.47 -1.39 -7.71
CA GLY A 202 -6.59 -1.98 -6.39
C GLY A 202 -7.96 -2.63 -6.20
N LEU A 203 -7.97 -3.90 -5.81
CA LEU A 203 -9.20 -4.66 -5.56
C LEU A 203 -9.40 -4.84 -4.07
N VAL A 204 -10.65 -4.73 -3.61
CA VAL A 204 -11.05 -4.98 -2.22
C VAL A 204 -12.05 -6.12 -2.26
N PHE A 205 -11.65 -7.29 -1.76
CA PHE A 205 -12.55 -8.43 -1.68
C PHE A 205 -13.51 -8.23 -0.49
N PRO A 206 -14.81 -8.51 -0.65
CA PRO A 206 -15.75 -8.47 0.47
C PRO A 206 -15.41 -9.58 1.46
N ASN A 207 -14.71 -9.24 2.54
CA ASN A 207 -14.41 -10.14 3.64
C ASN A 207 -15.22 -9.74 4.88
N PHE A 208 -15.93 -10.71 5.45
CA PHE A 208 -16.72 -10.51 6.68
C PHE A 208 -15.86 -10.30 7.93
N ALA A 209 -14.58 -10.68 7.87
CA ALA A 209 -13.67 -10.57 9.01
C ALA A 209 -13.14 -9.15 9.24
N THR A 210 -13.11 -8.30 8.20
CA THR A 210 -12.47 -6.98 8.29
C THR A 210 -13.49 -5.88 8.60
N THR A 211 -13.26 -5.15 9.67
CA THR A 211 -14.10 -4.00 10.03
C THR A 211 -13.81 -2.81 9.12
N LYS A 212 -14.79 -1.91 8.96
CA LYS A 212 -14.56 -0.63 8.26
C LYS A 212 -13.41 0.16 8.87
N ALA A 213 -13.23 0.08 10.18
CA ALA A 213 -12.15 0.76 10.89
C ALA A 213 -10.76 0.25 10.47
N GLU A 214 -10.61 -1.06 10.29
CA GLU A 214 -9.36 -1.67 9.80
C GLU A 214 -9.08 -1.29 8.35
N LEU A 215 -10.11 -1.24 7.48
CA LEU A 215 -9.94 -0.82 6.09
C LEU A 215 -9.43 0.63 5.99
N VAL A 216 -9.86 1.51 6.89
CA VAL A 216 -9.33 2.89 6.99
C VAL A 216 -7.88 2.87 7.48
N CYS A 217 -7.57 2.14 8.55
CA CYS A 217 -6.20 2.06 9.09
C CYS A 217 -5.21 1.44 8.09
N ASN A 218 -5.66 0.53 7.23
CA ASN A 218 -4.85 -0.08 6.18
C ASN A 218 -4.72 0.81 4.92
N GLY A 219 -5.31 2.00 4.92
CA GLY A 219 -5.27 2.93 3.79
C GLY A 219 -6.04 2.47 2.56
N VAL A 220 -7.05 1.59 2.73
CA VAL A 220 -7.92 1.11 1.63
C VAL A 220 -9.03 2.12 1.36
N LEU A 221 -9.62 2.67 2.42
CA LEU A 221 -10.68 3.69 2.34
C LEU A 221 -10.10 5.10 2.48
N PRO A 222 -10.65 6.11 1.78
CA PRO A 222 -10.15 7.47 1.84
C PRO A 222 -10.40 8.08 3.23
N ILE A 223 -9.35 8.64 3.82
CA ILE A 223 -9.38 9.25 5.16
C ILE A 223 -10.08 10.62 5.14
N ASP A 224 -9.94 11.39 4.06
CA ASP A 224 -10.51 12.74 3.96
C ASP A 224 -12.04 12.75 4.04
N GLN A 225 -12.67 11.75 3.40
CA GLN A 225 -14.12 11.57 3.32
C GLN A 225 -14.70 10.79 4.51
N LEU A 226 -13.91 10.55 5.56
CA LEU A 226 -14.32 9.75 6.70
C LEU A 226 -15.39 10.48 7.53
N ARG A 227 -16.55 9.85 7.68
CA ARG A 227 -17.65 10.35 8.54
C ARG A 227 -17.51 9.90 10.00
N GLU A 228 -17.07 8.67 10.21
CA GLU A 228 -16.93 8.06 11.53
C GLU A 228 -15.45 7.77 11.81
N TYR A 229 -14.87 8.54 12.73
CA TYR A 229 -13.45 8.49 13.07
C TYR A 229 -13.15 7.76 14.38
N THR A 230 -14.17 7.48 15.19
CA THR A 230 -14.04 6.87 16.52
C THR A 230 -13.44 5.47 16.46
N GLY A 231 -13.95 4.60 15.58
CA GLY A 231 -13.45 3.24 15.39
C GLY A 231 -11.98 3.18 14.97
N PRO A 232 -11.58 3.82 13.84
CA PRO A 232 -10.18 3.88 13.42
C PRO A 232 -9.26 4.49 14.48
N ALA A 233 -9.67 5.58 15.13
CA ALA A 233 -8.86 6.22 16.17
C ALA A 233 -8.67 5.32 17.40
N ALA A 234 -9.70 4.56 17.78
CA ALA A 234 -9.60 3.58 18.88
C ALA A 234 -8.60 2.47 18.55
N LEU A 235 -8.58 1.97 17.30
CA LEU A 235 -7.60 0.98 16.87
C LEU A 235 -6.17 1.51 16.94
N VAL A 236 -5.93 2.75 16.49
CA VAL A 236 -4.60 3.37 16.58
C VAL A 236 -4.17 3.53 18.04
N ALA A 237 -5.07 3.99 18.92
CA ALA A 237 -4.77 4.16 20.34
C ALA A 237 -4.48 2.82 21.06
N GLN A 238 -5.11 1.73 20.62
CA GLN A 238 -4.83 0.38 21.15
C GLN A 238 -3.51 -0.20 20.62
N ARG A 239 -3.12 0.13 19.38
CA ARG A 239 -1.94 -0.46 18.72
C ARG A 239 -0.63 0.24 19.11
N ILE A 240 -0.67 1.55 19.27
CA ILE A 240 0.51 2.38 19.50
C ILE A 240 0.65 2.71 20.99
N PRO A 241 1.81 2.48 21.63
CA PRO A 241 2.02 2.83 23.03
C PRO A 241 1.85 4.33 23.30
N GLN A 242 1.29 4.65 24.47
CA GLN A 242 1.08 6.05 24.90
C GLN A 242 2.37 6.87 24.85
N ALA A 243 3.47 6.34 25.41
CA ALA A 243 4.75 7.04 25.48
C ALA A 243 5.26 7.50 24.10
N PHE A 244 5.05 6.66 23.08
CA PHE A 244 5.46 6.95 21.71
C PHE A 244 4.59 8.05 21.08
N LEU A 245 3.28 8.01 21.31
CA LEU A 245 2.37 9.07 20.85
C LEU A 245 2.71 10.43 21.49
N GLU A 246 3.01 10.44 22.78
CA GLU A 246 3.40 11.66 23.49
C GLU A 246 4.73 12.23 22.98
N ALA A 247 5.72 11.36 22.74
CA ALA A 247 7.03 11.74 22.22
C ALA A 247 6.95 12.30 20.79
N ILE A 248 6.24 11.63 19.88
CA ILE A 248 6.14 12.06 18.47
C ILE A 248 5.38 13.39 18.33
N TYR A 249 4.26 13.52 19.05
CA TYR A 249 3.39 14.68 18.86
C TYR A 249 3.68 15.82 19.83
N GLY A 250 4.57 15.62 20.81
CA GLY A 250 4.88 16.62 21.83
C GLY A 250 3.66 16.96 22.68
N MET A 251 2.80 15.98 22.95
CA MET A 251 1.54 16.16 23.68
C MET A 251 1.49 15.29 24.93
N LYS A 252 0.62 15.64 25.89
CA LYS A 252 0.37 14.83 27.08
C LYS A 252 -1.06 14.29 27.04
N ILE A 253 -1.21 12.98 27.03
CA ILE A 253 -2.52 12.32 26.98
C ILE A 253 -3.06 12.28 28.41
N GLN A 254 -4.19 12.96 28.62
CA GLN A 254 -4.88 12.97 29.92
C GLN A 254 -5.87 11.81 29.95
N MET A 255 -5.45 10.70 30.56
CA MET A 255 -6.32 9.54 30.77
C MET A 255 -7.18 9.74 32.01
N ARG A 256 -8.42 9.24 31.96
CA ARG A 256 -9.27 9.18 33.14
C ARG A 256 -8.69 8.17 34.16
N PRO A 257 -8.62 8.51 35.46
CA PRO A 257 -8.26 7.55 36.49
C PRO A 257 -9.17 6.32 36.50
N ILE A 258 -8.64 5.15 36.83
CA ILE A 258 -9.41 3.90 36.91
C ILE A 258 -10.57 4.04 37.91
N GLU A 259 -10.36 4.78 38.99
CA GLU A 259 -11.36 5.06 40.03
C GLU A 259 -12.59 5.83 39.50
N GLU A 260 -12.42 6.61 38.44
CA GLU A 260 -13.47 7.40 37.79
C GLU A 260 -14.06 6.69 36.55
N GLY A 261 -13.77 5.40 36.38
CA GLY A 261 -14.20 4.60 35.23
C GLY A 261 -13.28 4.69 34.02
N GLY A 262 -12.01 5.00 34.22
CA GLY A 262 -10.98 4.93 33.18
C GLY A 262 -10.60 3.48 32.82
N THR A 263 -10.14 3.28 31.60
CA THR A 263 -9.74 1.97 31.05
C THR A 263 -8.31 1.57 31.42
N GLY A 264 -7.51 2.48 31.98
CA GLY A 264 -6.08 2.25 32.27
C GLY A 264 -5.15 2.32 31.04
N PHE A 265 -5.72 2.43 29.84
CA PHE A 265 -5.04 2.62 28.57
C PHE A 265 -5.68 3.79 27.80
N PRO A 266 -4.92 4.51 26.96
CA PRO A 266 -5.44 5.67 26.25
C PRO A 266 -6.55 5.27 25.28
N THR A 267 -7.71 5.90 25.41
CA THR A 267 -8.79 5.73 24.45
C THR A 267 -8.58 6.60 23.21
N GLY A 268 -9.18 6.22 22.09
CA GLY A 268 -9.13 7.04 20.86
C GLY A 268 -9.58 8.49 21.10
N GLU A 269 -10.64 8.69 21.90
CA GLU A 269 -11.15 10.01 22.24
C GLU A 269 -10.12 10.86 23.03
N GLU A 270 -9.45 10.28 24.02
CA GLU A 270 -8.44 10.98 24.83
C GLU A 270 -7.22 11.37 23.99
N VAL A 271 -6.78 10.49 23.09
CA VAL A 271 -5.68 10.77 22.14
C VAL A 271 -6.06 11.92 21.21
N LEU A 272 -7.25 11.88 20.60
CA LEU A 272 -7.71 12.92 19.68
C LEU A 272 -7.88 14.27 20.38
N LYS A 273 -8.44 14.29 21.60
CA LYS A 273 -8.58 15.51 22.40
C LYS A 273 -7.23 16.10 22.78
N ALA A 274 -6.27 15.28 23.19
CA ALA A 274 -4.92 15.73 23.52
C ALA A 274 -4.24 16.35 22.29
N TYR A 275 -4.34 15.68 21.14
CA TYR A 275 -3.76 16.17 19.89
C TYR A 275 -4.40 17.48 19.41
N ALA A 276 -5.74 17.54 19.40
CA ALA A 276 -6.48 18.74 19.02
C ALA A 276 -6.09 19.95 19.89
N ARG A 277 -5.98 19.77 21.21
CA ARG A 277 -5.54 20.83 22.14
C ARG A 277 -4.10 21.27 21.88
N ALA A 278 -3.18 20.33 21.66
CA ALA A 278 -1.77 20.64 21.38
C ALA A 278 -1.60 21.42 20.07
N ARG A 279 -2.46 21.18 19.07
CA ARG A 279 -2.43 21.84 17.76
C ARG A 279 -3.38 23.05 17.63
N GLY A 280 -4.15 23.37 18.67
CA GLY A 280 -5.11 24.47 18.64
C GLY A 280 -6.37 24.21 17.80
N PHE A 281 -6.64 22.96 17.41
CA PHE A 281 -7.83 22.61 16.64
C PHE A 281 -9.08 22.69 17.52
N SER A 282 -9.94 23.65 17.21
CA SER A 282 -11.15 23.92 17.97
C SER A 282 -12.35 24.02 17.03
N THR A 283 -13.48 23.49 17.46
CA THR A 283 -14.74 23.65 16.73
C THR A 283 -15.25 25.07 16.85
N GLN A 284 -15.94 25.55 15.80
CA GLN A 284 -16.61 26.85 15.83
C GLN A 284 -17.70 26.85 16.92
N GLY A 285 -17.73 27.90 17.73
CA GLY A 285 -18.70 28.07 18.83
C GLY A 285 -18.06 27.89 20.21
N LEU A 286 -18.23 26.73 20.84
CA LEU A 286 -17.86 26.47 22.24
C LEU A 286 -16.34 26.24 22.47
N GLY A 287 -15.51 26.35 21.43
CA GLY A 287 -14.07 26.14 21.52
C GLY A 287 -13.70 24.73 22.00
N GLN A 288 -14.53 23.74 21.70
CA GLN A 288 -14.24 22.35 22.05
C GLN A 288 -13.17 21.80 21.09
N PRO A 289 -12.30 20.89 21.54
CA PRO A 289 -11.28 20.30 20.69
C PRO A 289 -11.90 19.58 19.50
N ASP A 290 -11.47 19.91 18.28
CA ASP A 290 -11.95 19.28 17.06
C ASP A 290 -11.28 17.91 16.85
N GLN A 291 -11.99 16.87 17.30
CA GLN A 291 -11.56 15.48 17.18
C GLN A 291 -11.59 14.96 15.73
N SER A 292 -12.49 15.49 14.89
CA SER A 292 -12.65 15.04 13.50
C SER A 292 -11.44 15.46 12.67
N ARG A 293 -11.03 16.73 12.78
CA ARG A 293 -9.81 17.23 12.14
C ARG A 293 -8.57 16.51 12.68
N ALA A 294 -8.45 16.39 14.01
CA ALA A 294 -7.36 15.65 14.65
C ALA A 294 -7.23 14.20 14.14
N ALA A 295 -8.35 13.49 13.98
CA ALA A 295 -8.35 12.10 13.54
C ALA A 295 -7.81 11.94 12.13
N ARG A 296 -8.16 12.84 11.20
CA ARG A 296 -7.64 12.79 9.82
C ARG A 296 -6.12 12.91 9.80
N HIS A 297 -5.55 13.84 10.58
CA HIS A 297 -4.09 13.99 10.67
C HIS A 297 -3.41 12.75 11.24
N ILE A 298 -3.91 12.22 12.38
CA ILE A 298 -3.31 11.03 13.01
C ILE A 298 -3.43 9.79 12.11
N LEU A 299 -4.57 9.59 11.44
CA LEU A 299 -4.77 8.46 10.53
C LEU A 299 -3.90 8.57 9.28
N LYS A 300 -3.71 9.78 8.74
CA LYS A 300 -2.75 10.02 7.63
C LYS A 300 -1.33 9.69 8.07
N ASP A 301 -0.91 10.11 9.27
CA ASP A 301 0.40 9.81 9.84
C ASP A 301 0.60 8.29 10.07
N TYR A 302 -0.47 7.57 10.44
CA TYR A 302 -0.46 6.12 10.57
C TYR A 302 -0.23 5.43 9.20
N VAL A 303 -0.97 5.81 8.16
CA VAL A 303 -0.79 5.24 6.81
C VAL A 303 0.55 5.66 6.17
N LYS A 304 1.02 6.89 6.43
CA LYS A 304 2.35 7.40 6.02
C LYS A 304 3.52 6.78 6.83
N ARG A 305 3.25 5.80 7.72
CA ARG A 305 4.22 5.04 8.53
C ARG A 305 4.93 5.82 9.64
N LYS A 306 4.50 7.04 9.96
CA LYS A 306 5.01 7.76 11.13
C LYS A 306 4.59 7.08 12.43
N LEU A 307 3.41 6.48 12.45
CA LEU A 307 2.97 5.55 13.50
C LEU A 307 2.98 4.13 12.95
N LEU A 308 4.15 3.48 12.96
CA LEU A 308 4.31 2.15 12.40
C LEU A 308 3.79 1.07 13.36
N PHE A 309 2.99 0.15 12.83
CA PHE A 309 2.54 -1.03 13.55
C PHE A 309 2.55 -2.24 12.61
N CYS A 310 3.05 -3.38 13.09
CA CYS A 310 3.08 -4.64 12.34
C CYS A 310 2.23 -5.68 13.06
N HIS A 311 1.26 -6.27 12.34
CA HIS A 311 0.48 -7.38 12.89
C HIS A 311 1.37 -8.63 13.04
N PRO A 312 1.28 -9.34 14.17
CA PRO A 312 1.93 -10.65 14.29
C PRO A 312 1.26 -11.67 13.34
N PRO A 313 1.98 -12.69 12.90
CA PRO A 313 1.40 -13.78 12.11
C PRO A 313 0.30 -14.50 12.91
N PRO A 314 -0.80 -14.94 12.27
CA PRO A 314 -1.88 -15.62 12.97
C PRO A 314 -1.43 -17.03 13.38
N GLN A 315 -1.26 -17.24 14.68
CA GLN A 315 -0.83 -18.51 15.26
C GLN A 315 -1.60 -18.80 16.56
N GLU A 316 -1.66 -20.07 16.93
CA GLU A 316 -2.20 -20.50 18.24
C GLU A 316 -1.06 -21.06 19.09
N PRO A 317 -0.76 -20.49 20.27
CA PRO A 317 -1.41 -19.33 20.92
C PRO A 317 -1.08 -17.99 20.23
N PRO A 318 -1.96 -16.97 20.37
CA PRO A 318 -1.74 -15.67 19.77
C PRO A 318 -0.52 -14.96 20.37
N ILE A 319 0.32 -14.39 19.50
CA ILE A 319 1.47 -13.57 19.89
C ILE A 319 0.96 -12.20 20.35
N ASP A 320 1.45 -11.72 21.48
CA ASP A 320 1.15 -10.36 21.94
C ASP A 320 1.70 -9.32 20.96
N ALA A 321 0.80 -8.51 20.40
CA ALA A 321 1.13 -7.49 19.42
C ALA A 321 2.01 -6.37 20.01
N HIS A 322 1.87 -6.05 21.30
CA HIS A 322 2.71 -5.02 21.93
C HIS A 322 4.16 -5.51 22.05
N HIS A 323 4.35 -6.75 22.50
CA HIS A 323 5.69 -7.36 22.55
C HIS A 323 6.30 -7.47 21.15
N PHE A 324 5.54 -7.89 20.15
CA PHE A 324 6.00 -8.04 18.77
C PHE A 324 6.47 -6.73 18.11
N ASN A 325 5.99 -5.58 18.60
CA ASN A 325 6.31 -4.26 18.07
C ASN A 325 7.20 -3.43 19.00
N ARG A 326 7.68 -3.97 20.13
CA ARG A 326 8.45 -3.21 21.13
C ARG A 326 9.62 -2.45 20.49
N ASP A 327 10.42 -3.14 19.70
CA ASP A 327 11.62 -2.59 19.07
C ASP A 327 11.32 -1.49 18.03
N LEU A 328 10.05 -1.26 17.66
CA LEU A 328 9.65 -0.14 16.80
C LEU A 328 9.49 1.17 17.57
N TYR A 329 9.36 1.10 18.90
CA TYR A 329 9.05 2.24 19.77
C TYR A 329 10.12 2.54 20.83
N ASP A 330 11.16 1.71 20.89
CA ASP A 330 12.35 1.92 21.73
C ASP A 330 13.29 2.99 21.15
#